data_AF-A0A3N7FRU2-F1
#
_entry.id   AF-A0A3N7FRU2-F1
#
_cell.length_a   1.000
_cell.length_b   1.000
_cell.length_c   1.000
_cell.angle_alpha   90.00
_cell.angle_beta   90.00
_cell.angle_gamma   90.00
#
_symmetry.space_group_name_H-M   'P 1'
#
loop_
_entity.id
_entity.type
_entity.pdbx_description
1 polymer ?
#
loop_
_entity_poly.entity_id
_entity_poly.type
_entity_poly.pdbx_seq_one_letter_code
_entity_poly.pdbx_strand_id
1 'polypeptide(L)'
;MAQSKENKKILSLLHQIHSITISILASPFSLKLILMKIMFLLLNPTSFLSVLITIITLISSIASQPANTYPFCSDPQNITENASYTSNLSALLSSLSSKASLNSFYADSSNGIYSLYLCRGDVSSNTCQTCINNATREIQRRCASNGTAIIWYDDQCMLRYSNKNFHGVYQTYPRLFMWNNENTTSSDEQNFGALSLIYTLIEDIVPYTDMMFGTNQSASHDGSQKRYALAQCSRDINSGDCSSCLGTLRDAVTQCCQAKRGWRIFAPSCSLRYEEYPFYQLPSVPSTPVPVPSAQVPEPVPGGNGGNNTTMIVIATVVSSLAVAVALLLFWYFSCWKGPRRTEEERSQEILLRGNSNHCYLNEGELPITGYDNGEQMHYFNLTTIRLATNNFSDENKLGEGGFGPVYKGILPAGEEIAVKRLSMVSKQGLEEFRNEVMVIAKLQHKNLVRLLGYCLEGDEKVLVYEYLANTSLDAFLFDPEKSRELDWPKRANIISGTARGLQYLHEDSRLKIVHRDMKASNILLDDQMNPKISDFGTARIFGGNQLEDNTNKVVGTFNYFS
;
A
#
# COMPACT_ATOMS: atom_id res chain seq x y z
N MET A 1 -37.68 -26.39 46.70
CA MET A 1 -38.49 -27.06 45.64
C MET A 1 -39.47 -26.12 44.92
N ALA A 2 -39.86 -24.97 45.48
CA ALA A 2 -40.74 -24.00 44.81
C ALA A 2 -40.07 -23.23 43.65
N GLN A 3 -38.80 -22.83 43.79
CA GLN A 3 -38.07 -22.04 42.80
C GLN A 3 -37.83 -22.75 41.44
N SER A 4 -37.74 -24.09 41.45
CA SER A 4 -37.55 -24.89 40.23
C SER A 4 -38.83 -25.00 39.39
N LYS A 5 -40.01 -24.96 40.02
CA LYS A 5 -41.30 -24.94 39.30
C LYS A 5 -41.57 -23.58 38.67
N GLU A 6 -41.08 -22.50 39.28
CA GLU A 6 -41.23 -21.13 38.78
C GLU A 6 -40.35 -20.88 37.55
N ASN A 7 -39.09 -21.34 37.59
CA ASN A 7 -38.18 -21.24 36.44
C ASN A 7 -38.64 -22.06 35.23
N LYS A 8 -39.27 -23.23 35.44
CA LYS A 8 -39.86 -24.01 34.34
C LYS A 8 -41.10 -23.33 33.73
N LYS A 9 -41.90 -22.61 34.52
CA LYS A 9 -43.02 -21.79 33.99
C LYS A 9 -42.51 -20.60 33.18
N ILE A 10 -41.45 -19.92 33.65
CA ILE A 10 -40.85 -18.79 32.94
C ILE A 10 -40.24 -19.24 31.60
N LEU A 11 -39.55 -20.39 31.58
CA LEU A 11 -38.96 -20.91 30.34
C LEU A 11 -40.03 -21.36 29.32
N SER A 12 -41.15 -21.92 29.79
CA SER A 12 -42.31 -22.25 28.95
C SER A 12 -42.98 -20.99 28.37
N LEU A 13 -43.07 -19.91 29.15
CA LEU A 13 -43.60 -18.61 28.70
C LEU A 13 -42.68 -17.97 27.66
N LEU A 14 -41.35 -18.02 27.87
CA LEU A 14 -40.37 -17.51 26.91
C LEU A 14 -40.40 -18.28 25.59
N HIS A 15 -40.56 -19.61 25.62
CA HIS A 15 -40.70 -20.41 24.40
C HIS A 15 -42.01 -20.11 23.64
N GLN A 16 -43.12 -19.88 24.36
CA GLN A 16 -44.38 -19.45 23.73
C GLN A 16 -44.25 -18.05 23.12
N ILE A 17 -43.60 -17.10 23.81
CA ILE A 17 -43.37 -15.74 23.28
C ILE A 17 -42.47 -15.78 22.04
N HIS A 18 -41.41 -16.60 22.05
CA HIS A 18 -40.51 -16.76 20.92
C HIS A 18 -41.19 -17.42 19.71
N SER A 19 -42.04 -18.43 19.95
CA SER A 19 -42.83 -19.07 18.90
C SER A 19 -43.89 -18.12 18.31
N ILE A 20 -44.51 -17.28 19.14
CA ILE A 20 -45.49 -16.27 18.70
C ILE A 20 -44.80 -15.15 17.91
N THR A 21 -43.62 -14.69 18.32
CA THR A 21 -42.85 -13.66 17.58
C THR A 21 -42.37 -14.17 16.23
N ILE A 22 -41.92 -15.43 16.14
CA ILE A 22 -41.55 -16.05 14.86
C ILE A 22 -42.78 -16.25 13.95
N SER A 23 -43.94 -16.67 14.48
CA SER A 23 -45.18 -16.78 13.70
C SER A 23 -45.73 -15.41 13.23
N ILE A 24 -45.50 -14.33 13.99
CA ILE A 24 -45.88 -12.97 13.59
C ILE A 24 -44.95 -12.42 12.50
N LEU A 25 -43.66 -12.81 12.48
CA LEU A 25 -42.68 -12.38 11.49
C LEU A 25 -42.70 -13.23 10.20
N ALA A 26 -43.17 -14.48 10.26
CA ALA A 26 -43.23 -15.40 9.11
C ALA A 26 -44.50 -15.26 8.25
N SER A 27 -45.45 -14.41 8.62
CA SER A 27 -46.69 -14.17 7.87
C SER A 27 -46.57 -12.87 7.03
N PRO A 28 -46.69 -12.92 5.69
CA PRO A 28 -46.69 -11.72 4.85
C PRO A 28 -47.91 -10.81 5.10
N PHE A 29 -48.89 -11.27 5.87
CA PHE A 29 -50.07 -10.49 6.30
C PHE A 29 -49.78 -9.58 7.51
N SER A 30 -48.97 -10.04 8.46
CA SER A 30 -48.67 -9.30 9.70
C SER A 30 -47.72 -8.12 9.46
N LEU A 31 -46.75 -8.28 8.55
CA LEU A 31 -45.87 -7.20 8.11
C LEU A 31 -46.66 -6.07 7.42
N LYS A 32 -47.68 -6.44 6.62
CA LYS A 32 -48.60 -5.51 5.95
C LYS A 32 -49.39 -4.66 6.95
N LEU A 33 -49.88 -5.27 8.03
CA LEU A 33 -50.65 -4.58 9.07
C LEU A 33 -49.77 -3.65 9.92
N ILE A 34 -48.53 -4.04 10.19
CA ILE A 34 -47.53 -3.20 10.87
C ILE A 34 -47.15 -2.01 9.99
N LEU A 35 -46.91 -2.24 8.70
CA LEU A 35 -46.65 -1.18 7.72
C LEU A 35 -47.85 -0.22 7.58
N MET A 36 -49.09 -0.73 7.62
CA MET A 36 -50.29 0.10 7.61
C MET A 36 -50.43 0.97 8.87
N LYS A 37 -50.10 0.42 10.04
CA LYS A 37 -50.10 1.19 11.30
C LYS A 37 -48.99 2.24 11.35
N ILE A 38 -47.81 1.93 10.80
CA ILE A 38 -46.71 2.89 10.65
C ILE A 38 -47.10 4.00 9.66
N MET A 39 -47.76 3.67 8.54
CA MET A 39 -48.36 4.66 7.64
C MET A 39 -49.38 5.56 8.33
N PHE A 40 -50.23 5.00 9.22
CA PHE A 40 -51.24 5.76 9.96
C PHE A 40 -50.63 6.71 11.00
N LEU A 41 -49.50 6.33 11.61
CA LEU A 41 -48.72 7.21 12.50
C LEU A 41 -48.04 8.35 11.73
N LEU A 42 -47.63 8.11 10.48
CA LEU A 42 -47.04 9.11 9.59
C LEU A 42 -48.07 10.08 8.97
N LEU A 43 -49.38 9.78 9.07
CA LEU A 43 -50.48 10.65 8.61
C LEU A 43 -50.89 11.71 9.64
N ASN A 44 -50.45 11.60 10.90
CA ASN A 44 -50.75 12.58 11.94
C ASN A 44 -49.59 13.61 12.05
N PRO A 45 -49.81 14.90 11.73
CA PRO A 45 -48.73 15.88 11.58
C PRO A 45 -47.91 16.12 12.85
N THR A 46 -48.51 15.96 14.04
CA THR A 46 -47.81 16.11 15.33
C THR A 46 -46.91 14.91 15.64
N SER A 47 -47.37 13.70 15.31
CA SER A 47 -46.59 12.47 15.46
C SER A 47 -45.45 12.41 14.43
N PHE A 48 -45.71 12.84 13.20
CA PHE A 48 -44.70 12.96 12.15
C PHE A 48 -43.58 13.93 12.54
N LEU A 49 -43.91 15.10 13.11
CA LEU A 49 -42.90 16.07 13.55
C LEU A 49 -42.05 15.54 14.73
N SER A 50 -42.67 14.84 15.69
CA SER A 50 -41.95 14.21 16.80
C SER A 50 -41.02 13.08 16.31
N VAL A 51 -41.47 12.29 15.35
CA VAL A 51 -40.65 11.24 14.71
C VAL A 51 -39.52 11.87 13.89
N LEU A 52 -39.78 12.98 13.19
CA LEU A 52 -38.77 13.70 12.43
C LEU A 52 -37.71 14.33 13.34
N ILE A 53 -38.07 14.93 14.47
CA ILE A 53 -37.13 15.50 15.44
C ILE A 53 -36.30 14.41 16.11
N THR A 54 -36.91 13.28 16.49
CA THR A 54 -36.18 12.13 17.04
C THR A 54 -35.25 11.50 16.01
N ILE A 55 -35.67 11.42 14.74
CA ILE A 55 -34.79 10.97 13.65
C ILE A 55 -33.67 11.98 13.39
N ILE A 56 -33.92 13.29 13.38
CA ILE A 56 -32.88 14.32 13.19
C ILE A 56 -31.86 14.29 14.34
N THR A 57 -32.31 14.14 15.59
CA THR A 57 -31.42 14.04 16.76
C THR A 57 -30.64 12.72 16.78
N LEU A 58 -31.26 11.62 16.34
CA LEU A 58 -30.60 10.33 16.17
C LEU A 58 -29.58 10.36 15.01
N ILE A 59 -29.92 10.97 13.88
CA ILE A 59 -29.00 11.19 12.75
C ILE A 59 -27.85 12.09 13.16
N SER A 60 -28.10 13.14 13.95
CA SER A 60 -27.04 14.05 14.43
C SER A 60 -26.06 13.35 15.39
N SER A 61 -26.54 12.39 16.19
CA SER A 61 -25.71 11.57 17.07
C SER A 61 -25.03 10.40 16.35
N ILE A 62 -25.56 9.96 15.21
CA ILE A 62 -24.91 9.00 14.30
C ILE A 62 -23.88 9.69 13.39
N ALA A 63 -24.06 10.99 13.07
CA ALA A 63 -23.17 11.77 12.22
C ALA A 63 -21.86 12.21 12.90
N SER A 64 -21.78 12.15 14.24
CA SER A 64 -20.49 12.22 14.92
C SER A 64 -19.80 10.86 14.83
N GLN A 65 -19.02 10.64 13.77
CA GLN A 65 -18.10 9.51 13.76
C GLN A 65 -17.13 9.65 14.96
N PRO A 66 -16.80 8.56 15.68
CA PRO A 66 -15.75 8.63 16.69
C PRO A 66 -14.47 9.10 16.01
N ALA A 67 -13.88 10.20 16.50
CA ALA A 67 -12.60 10.67 16.00
C ALA A 67 -11.57 9.54 16.17
N ASN A 68 -10.84 9.23 15.10
CA ASN A 68 -9.82 8.19 15.14
C ASN A 68 -8.65 8.68 16.00
N THR A 69 -8.45 8.08 17.18
CA THR A 69 -7.47 8.52 18.18
C THR A 69 -6.49 7.40 18.52
N TYR A 70 -5.20 7.68 18.40
CA TYR A 70 -4.14 6.69 18.61
C TYR A 70 -3.09 7.22 19.60
N PRO A 71 -3.31 7.04 20.91
CA PRO A 71 -2.38 7.44 21.95
C PRO A 71 -1.34 6.34 22.21
N PHE A 72 -0.09 6.75 22.39
CA PHE A 72 0.98 5.92 22.93
C PHE A 72 1.54 6.60 24.17
N CYS A 73 1.58 5.87 25.28
CA CYS A 73 2.13 6.35 26.54
C CYS A 73 3.25 5.39 26.99
N SER A 74 4.40 5.92 27.41
CA SER A 74 5.54 5.16 27.92
C SER A 74 6.15 5.82 29.15
N ASP A 75 7.16 5.18 29.75
CA ASP A 75 7.88 5.69 30.93
C ASP A 75 6.94 6.08 32.10
N PRO A 76 6.20 5.13 32.72
CA PRO A 76 5.30 5.44 33.82
C PRO A 76 6.06 6.12 34.98
N GLN A 77 5.56 7.26 35.45
CA GLN A 77 6.18 8.04 36.51
C GLN A 77 5.89 7.45 37.90
N ASN A 78 6.86 7.51 38.82
CA ASN A 78 6.68 7.05 40.20
C ASN A 78 5.68 7.95 40.94
N ILE A 79 4.71 7.31 41.60
CA ILE A 79 3.44 7.90 42.10
C ILE A 79 3.64 8.99 43.18
N THR A 80 4.82 9.11 43.78
CA THR A 80 5.10 10.03 44.89
C THR A 80 5.46 11.48 44.49
N GLU A 81 5.82 11.75 43.22
CA GLU A 81 6.07 13.13 42.70
C GLU A 81 4.95 13.66 41.77
N ASN A 82 3.82 12.94 41.74
CA ASN A 82 2.84 13.01 40.66
C ASN A 82 2.04 14.34 40.59
N ALA A 83 1.75 14.99 41.72
CA ALA A 83 0.87 16.17 41.73
C ALA A 83 1.49 17.41 41.05
N SER A 84 2.77 17.68 41.29
CA SER A 84 3.46 18.81 40.66
C SER A 84 3.70 18.55 39.17
N TYR A 85 4.12 17.33 38.81
CA TYR A 85 4.30 16.94 37.41
C TYR A 85 3.00 17.06 36.61
N THR A 86 1.89 16.48 37.09
CA THR A 86 0.60 16.54 36.38
C THR A 86 0.09 17.97 36.26
N SER A 87 0.28 18.82 37.27
CA SER A 87 -0.08 20.24 37.19
C SER A 87 0.75 21.00 36.15
N ASN A 88 2.07 20.79 36.14
CA ASN A 88 2.98 21.38 35.17
C ASN A 88 2.66 20.93 33.74
N LEU A 89 2.40 19.63 33.55
CA LEU A 89 1.97 19.08 32.27
C LEU A 89 0.64 19.69 31.81
N SER A 90 -0.35 19.80 32.70
CA SER A 90 -1.64 20.42 32.39
C SER A 90 -1.51 21.87 31.96
N ALA A 91 -0.63 22.64 32.61
CA ALA A 91 -0.36 24.03 32.26
C ALA A 91 0.34 24.12 30.89
N LEU A 92 1.33 23.27 30.62
CA LEU A 92 2.03 23.21 29.34
C LEU A 92 1.10 22.83 28.18
N LEU A 93 0.26 21.81 28.36
CA LEU A 93 -0.74 21.40 27.37
C LEU A 93 -1.78 22.50 27.11
N SER A 94 -2.18 23.24 28.15
CA SER A 94 -3.07 24.39 28.00
C SER A 94 -2.42 25.54 27.22
N SER A 95 -1.12 25.78 27.44
CA SER A 95 -0.32 26.72 26.65
C SER A 95 -0.31 26.33 25.17
N LEU A 96 0.01 25.07 24.83
CA LEU A 96 0.01 24.54 23.46
C LEU A 96 -1.34 24.75 22.75
N SER A 97 -2.44 24.40 23.43
CA SER A 97 -3.81 24.58 22.93
C SER A 97 -4.12 26.05 22.58
N SER A 98 -3.64 27.01 23.38
CA SER A 98 -3.83 28.44 23.09
C SER A 98 -3.09 28.89 21.82
N LYS A 99 -1.89 28.34 21.58
CA LYS A 99 -1.02 28.71 20.45
C LYS A 99 -1.50 28.16 19.10
N ALA A 100 -2.35 27.13 19.12
CA ALA A 100 -2.92 26.50 17.93
C ALA A 100 -3.86 27.40 17.13
N SER A 101 -4.31 28.52 17.70
CA SER A 101 -5.07 29.56 16.98
C SER A 101 -4.25 30.32 15.93
N LEU A 102 -2.94 30.43 16.14
CA LEU A 102 -2.03 31.23 15.31
C LEU A 102 -1.00 30.39 14.56
N ASN A 103 -0.63 29.23 15.10
CA ASN A 103 0.46 28.43 14.57
C ASN A 103 0.02 27.00 14.25
N SER A 104 0.42 26.48 13.10
CA SER A 104 0.24 25.07 12.71
C SER A 104 1.32 24.13 13.26
N PHE A 105 2.32 24.67 13.94
CA PHE A 105 3.36 23.95 14.69
C PHE A 105 3.80 24.83 15.84
N TYR A 106 4.02 24.23 17.01
CA TYR A 106 4.62 24.91 18.13
C TYR A 106 5.36 23.90 18.97
N ALA A 107 6.59 24.24 19.36
CA ALA A 107 7.39 23.48 20.31
C ALA A 107 7.64 24.35 21.54
N ASP A 108 7.52 23.76 22.72
CA ASP A 108 7.65 24.45 23.99
C ASP A 108 8.28 23.53 25.04
N SER A 109 8.88 24.12 26.06
CA SER A 109 9.45 23.39 27.18
C SER A 109 9.21 24.14 28.48
N SER A 110 8.74 23.45 29.51
CA SER A 110 8.52 24.02 30.83
C SER A 110 8.78 22.98 31.91
N ASN A 111 9.50 23.37 32.98
CA ASN A 111 9.78 22.52 34.14
C ASN A 111 10.34 21.13 33.78
N GLY A 112 11.24 21.06 32.78
CA GLY A 112 11.85 19.82 32.32
C GLY A 112 10.94 18.93 31.45
N ILE A 113 9.75 19.39 31.08
CA ILE A 113 8.84 18.72 30.14
C ILE A 113 8.99 19.41 28.79
N TYR A 114 9.34 18.64 27.77
CA TYR A 114 9.46 19.07 26.38
C TYR A 114 8.21 18.63 25.63
N SER A 115 7.69 19.50 24.79
CA SER A 115 6.45 19.25 24.07
C SER A 115 6.46 19.90 22.69
N LEU A 116 5.66 19.34 21.78
CA LEU A 116 5.30 20.02 20.54
C LEU A 116 3.96 19.50 20.00
N TYR A 117 3.36 20.29 19.12
CA TYR A 117 2.30 19.82 18.23
C TYR A 117 2.60 20.17 16.78
N LEU A 118 1.96 19.42 15.89
CA LEU A 118 2.04 19.61 14.45
C LEU A 118 0.67 19.32 13.85
N CYS A 119 0.12 20.30 13.15
CA CYS A 119 -1.05 20.14 12.31
C CYS A 119 -0.64 19.83 10.87
N ARG A 120 -1.51 19.11 10.16
CA ARG A 120 -1.27 18.79 8.76
C ARG A 120 -1.21 20.06 7.92
N GLY A 121 -0.30 20.13 6.94
CA GLY A 121 0.00 21.39 6.25
C GLY A 121 -1.16 22.03 5.47
N ASP A 122 -2.19 21.26 5.11
CA ASP A 122 -3.37 21.68 4.32
C ASP A 122 -4.62 21.98 5.17
N VAL A 123 -4.58 21.87 6.50
CA VAL A 123 -5.75 22.14 7.35
C VAL A 123 -5.82 23.61 7.76
N SER A 124 -7.04 24.15 7.88
CA SER A 124 -7.26 25.53 8.31
C SER A 124 -6.82 25.75 9.76
N SER A 125 -6.51 27.00 10.14
CA SER A 125 -6.16 27.34 11.54
C SER A 125 -7.25 26.94 12.54
N ASN A 126 -8.53 27.06 12.16
CA ASN A 126 -9.65 26.63 13.00
C ASN A 126 -9.70 25.09 13.18
N THR A 127 -9.43 24.35 12.11
CA THR A 127 -9.33 22.89 12.15
C THR A 127 -8.15 22.45 13.01
N CYS A 128 -6.98 23.08 12.83
CA CYS A 128 -5.79 22.84 13.64
C CYS A 128 -6.08 23.11 15.13
N GLN A 129 -6.64 24.28 15.47
CA GLN A 129 -6.99 24.64 16.84
C GLN A 129 -7.94 23.62 17.47
N THR A 130 -9.00 23.22 16.76
CA THR A 130 -9.95 22.21 17.23
C THR A 130 -9.25 20.87 17.48
N CYS A 131 -8.39 20.44 16.56
CA CYS A 131 -7.64 19.20 16.67
C CYS A 131 -6.71 19.21 17.89
N ILE A 132 -5.92 20.28 18.08
CA ILE A 132 -5.00 20.39 19.23
C ILE A 132 -5.75 20.47 20.56
N ASN A 133 -6.89 21.16 20.62
CA ASN A 133 -7.72 21.23 21.82
C ASN A 133 -8.22 19.85 22.24
N ASN A 134 -8.66 19.03 21.27
CA ASN A 134 -9.14 17.68 21.54
C ASN A 134 -7.97 16.73 21.84
N ALA A 135 -6.87 16.79 21.10
CA ALA A 135 -5.67 16.00 21.34
C ALA A 135 -5.10 16.25 22.73
N THR A 136 -5.06 17.50 23.19
CA THR A 136 -4.65 17.90 24.54
C THR A 136 -5.51 17.25 25.61
N ARG A 137 -6.85 17.32 25.48
CA ARG A 137 -7.77 16.69 26.44
C ARG A 137 -7.60 15.19 26.48
N GLU A 138 -7.45 14.57 25.32
CA GLU A 138 -7.41 13.11 25.21
C GLU A 138 -6.07 12.51 25.67
N ILE A 139 -4.94 13.14 25.34
CA ILE A 139 -3.63 12.71 25.83
C ILE A 139 -3.51 12.90 27.33
N GLN A 140 -4.10 13.96 27.88
CA GLN A 140 -4.12 14.20 29.32
C GLN A 140 -5.01 13.18 30.04
N ARG A 141 -6.16 12.84 29.46
CA ARG A 141 -7.05 11.81 30.04
C ARG A 141 -6.42 10.42 30.06
N ARG A 142 -5.65 10.07 29.03
CA ARG A 142 -5.13 8.70 28.85
C ARG A 142 -3.70 8.48 29.34
N CYS A 143 -2.85 9.51 29.28
CA CYS A 143 -1.42 9.40 29.57
C CYS A 143 -0.96 10.29 30.73
N ALA A 144 -1.85 10.84 31.58
CA ALA A 144 -1.47 11.81 32.64
C ALA A 144 -0.31 11.40 33.56
N SER A 145 -0.08 10.10 33.76
CA SER A 145 0.97 9.55 34.63
C SER A 145 2.21 9.04 33.88
N ASN A 146 2.33 9.33 32.58
CA ASN A 146 3.44 8.88 31.74
C ASN A 146 4.45 10.00 31.51
N GLY A 147 5.74 9.67 31.52
CA GLY A 147 6.82 10.60 31.25
C GLY A 147 6.93 10.98 29.78
N THR A 148 6.49 10.10 28.88
CA THR A 148 6.50 10.31 27.43
C THR A 148 5.16 9.88 26.85
N ALA A 149 4.59 10.70 25.99
CA ALA A 149 3.41 10.33 25.24
C ALA A 149 3.32 11.03 23.89
N ILE A 150 2.65 10.38 22.95
CA ILE A 150 2.28 10.92 21.65
C ILE A 150 0.85 10.52 21.31
N ILE A 151 0.10 11.42 20.70
CA ILE A 151 -1.23 11.15 20.15
C ILE A 151 -1.29 11.62 18.69
N TRP A 152 -1.79 10.75 17.81
CA TRP A 152 -2.25 11.13 16.47
C TRP A 152 -3.77 11.24 16.51
N TYR A 153 -4.30 12.42 16.17
CA TYR A 153 -5.71 12.74 16.29
C TYR A 153 -6.31 13.02 14.91
N ASP A 154 -7.23 12.14 14.51
CA ASP A 154 -8.07 12.24 13.31
C ASP A 154 -7.31 12.49 11.99
N ASP A 155 -6.03 12.12 11.91
CA ASP A 155 -5.15 12.38 10.76
C ASP A 155 -5.06 13.88 10.36
N GLN A 156 -5.36 14.76 11.33
CA GLN A 156 -5.32 16.22 11.17
C GLN A 156 -4.19 16.84 11.99
N CYS A 157 -3.84 16.25 13.14
CA CYS A 157 -2.77 16.73 13.98
C CYS A 157 -2.13 15.62 14.80
N MET A 158 -0.94 15.91 15.29
CA MET A 158 -0.29 15.15 16.35
C MET A 158 0.15 16.08 17.49
N LEU A 159 0.29 15.50 18.69
CA LEU A 159 0.82 16.18 19.86
C LEU A 159 1.66 15.19 20.65
N ARG A 160 2.86 15.61 21.08
CA ARG A 160 3.75 14.78 21.88
C ARG A 160 4.41 15.56 23.01
N TYR A 161 4.69 14.88 24.11
CA TYR A 161 5.50 15.39 25.21
C TYR A 161 6.43 14.33 25.78
N SER A 162 7.48 14.77 26.45
CA SER A 162 8.47 13.90 27.09
C SER A 162 9.19 14.62 28.23
N ASN A 163 9.63 13.88 29.24
CA ASN A 163 10.59 14.33 30.25
C ASN A 163 12.06 14.26 29.76
N LYS A 164 12.28 13.76 28.53
CA LYS A 164 13.57 13.76 27.84
C LYS A 164 13.50 14.75 26.67
N ASN A 165 14.51 15.60 26.53
CA ASN A 165 14.58 16.52 25.40
C ASN A 165 14.67 15.73 24.08
N PHE A 166 13.73 15.99 23.18
CA PHE A 166 13.67 15.38 21.85
C PHE A 166 13.69 16.43 20.72
N HIS A 167 13.72 17.73 21.04
CA HIS A 167 13.74 18.78 20.02
C HIS A 167 15.02 18.69 19.18
N GLY A 168 14.89 18.75 17.85
CA GLY A 168 16.03 18.62 16.94
C GLY A 168 16.54 17.20 16.74
N VAL A 169 15.90 16.20 17.35
CA VAL A 169 16.26 14.78 17.18
C VAL A 169 15.11 14.06 16.49
N TYR A 170 15.34 13.61 15.25
CA TYR A 170 14.30 12.87 14.53
C TYR A 170 14.05 11.51 15.16
N GLN A 171 12.79 11.14 15.29
CA GLN A 171 12.36 9.87 15.85
C GLN A 171 11.37 9.20 14.91
N THR A 172 11.61 7.91 14.66
CA THR A 172 10.78 7.07 13.79
C THR A 172 9.98 6.03 14.57
N TYR A 173 9.98 6.07 15.91
CA TYR A 173 9.26 5.15 16.79
C TYR A 173 8.63 5.89 17.99
N PRO A 174 7.42 5.47 18.45
CA PRO A 174 6.60 4.38 17.92
C PRO A 174 6.02 4.72 16.55
N ARG A 175 5.69 3.69 15.75
CA ARG A 175 5.05 3.84 14.44
C ARG A 175 3.60 3.42 14.52
N LEU A 176 2.73 4.17 13.87
CA LEU A 176 1.35 3.81 13.64
C LEU A 176 1.15 3.55 12.16
N PHE A 177 0.67 2.35 11.83
CA PHE A 177 0.34 1.95 10.47
C PHE A 177 -1.18 1.84 10.32
N MET A 178 -1.71 2.37 9.22
CA MET A 178 -3.12 2.26 8.85
C MET A 178 -3.21 1.95 7.35
N TRP A 179 -4.09 1.05 6.94
CA TRP A 179 -4.24 0.71 5.53
C TRP A 179 -5.64 0.21 5.22
N ASN A 180 -6.01 0.31 3.94
CA ASN A 180 -7.23 -0.30 3.44
C ASN A 180 -7.06 -1.83 3.38
N ASN A 181 -8.08 -2.58 3.80
CA ASN A 181 -8.05 -4.04 3.70
C ASN A 181 -8.17 -4.53 2.25
N GLU A 182 -8.80 -3.75 1.38
CA GLU A 182 -8.88 -4.00 -0.06
C GLU A 182 -7.53 -3.80 -0.75
N ASN A 183 -7.19 -4.78 -1.58
CA ASN A 183 -6.06 -4.69 -2.49
C ASN A 183 -6.50 -3.99 -3.78
N THR A 184 -5.53 -3.47 -4.54
CA THR A 184 -5.77 -2.92 -5.88
C THR A 184 -6.35 -4.00 -6.81
N THR A 185 -7.25 -3.62 -7.72
CA THR A 185 -7.95 -4.55 -8.63
C THR A 185 -7.06 -5.12 -9.75
N SER A 186 -5.89 -4.53 -9.99
CA SER A 186 -4.88 -4.99 -10.94
C SER A 186 -3.67 -5.55 -10.19
N SER A 187 -3.20 -6.74 -10.59
CA SER A 187 -1.96 -7.36 -10.08
C SER A 187 -0.70 -6.66 -10.60
N ASP A 188 -0.82 -5.94 -11.71
CA ASP A 188 0.33 -5.49 -12.53
C ASP A 188 0.75 -4.04 -12.27
N GLU A 189 -0.07 -3.23 -11.58
CA GLU A 189 0.26 -1.85 -11.18
C GLU A 189 0.61 -1.72 -9.68
N GLN A 190 0.92 -2.85 -9.05
CA GLN A 190 1.21 -2.86 -7.62
C GLN A 190 2.53 -2.11 -7.38
N ASN A 191 2.42 -0.91 -6.80
CA ASN A 191 3.42 -0.20 -6.00
C ASN A 191 4.22 0.93 -6.67
N PHE A 192 4.45 0.93 -8.00
CA PHE A 192 5.31 1.96 -8.61
C PHE A 192 4.71 3.37 -8.55
N GLY A 193 3.40 3.50 -8.77
CA GLY A 193 2.74 4.81 -8.72
C GLY A 193 2.77 5.45 -7.33
N ALA A 194 2.42 4.68 -6.30
CA ALA A 194 2.43 5.15 -4.91
C ALA A 194 3.84 5.52 -4.45
N LEU A 195 4.82 4.64 -4.67
CA LEU A 195 6.19 4.88 -4.26
C LEU A 195 6.82 6.02 -5.05
N SER A 196 6.57 6.15 -6.37
CA SER A 196 7.08 7.26 -7.16
C SER A 196 6.61 8.61 -6.62
N LEU A 197 5.32 8.74 -6.29
CA LEU A 197 4.79 9.98 -5.70
C LEU A 197 5.50 10.31 -4.38
N ILE A 198 5.71 9.29 -3.54
CA ILE A 198 6.38 9.41 -2.24
C ILE A 198 7.87 9.74 -2.41
N TYR A 199 8.58 9.12 -3.37
CA TYR A 199 9.98 9.42 -3.66
C TYR A 199 10.17 10.89 -4.03
N THR A 200 9.37 11.40 -4.98
CA THR A 200 9.43 12.83 -5.35
C THR A 200 9.15 13.73 -4.15
N LEU A 201 8.20 13.36 -3.28
CA LEU A 201 7.93 14.13 -2.08
C LEU A 201 9.13 14.17 -1.12
N ILE A 202 9.82 13.05 -0.95
CA ILE A 202 10.95 12.91 -0.02
C ILE A 202 12.21 13.59 -0.53
N GLU A 203 12.52 13.42 -1.81
CA GLU A 203 13.79 13.85 -2.38
C GLU A 203 13.74 15.28 -2.92
N ASP A 204 12.58 15.74 -3.44
CA ASP A 204 12.51 16.97 -4.24
C ASP A 204 11.62 18.07 -3.63
N ILE A 205 10.72 17.74 -2.69
CA ILE A 205 9.69 18.68 -2.20
C ILE A 205 9.84 18.96 -0.71
N VAL A 206 9.53 17.97 0.14
CA VAL A 206 9.29 18.20 1.58
C VAL A 206 10.49 18.78 2.33
N PRO A 207 11.74 18.32 2.13
CA PRO A 207 12.89 18.86 2.87
C PRO A 207 13.23 20.33 2.55
N TYR A 208 12.67 20.87 1.46
CA TYR A 208 13.00 22.20 0.95
C TYR A 208 11.84 23.21 1.09
N THR A 209 10.70 22.82 1.69
CA THR A 209 9.61 23.76 2.00
C THR A 209 9.70 24.27 3.43
N ASP A 210 9.36 25.54 3.65
CA ASP A 210 9.30 26.13 5.00
C ASP A 210 8.31 25.41 5.93
N MET A 211 7.28 24.81 5.35
CA MET A 211 6.26 24.05 6.08
C MET A 211 6.66 22.59 6.34
N MET A 212 7.76 22.12 5.72
CA MET A 212 8.15 20.71 5.67
C MET A 212 6.96 19.79 5.35
N PHE A 213 6.19 20.20 4.34
CA PHE A 213 4.96 19.56 3.90
C PHE A 213 4.90 19.53 2.37
N GLY A 214 4.34 18.47 1.81
CA GLY A 214 4.16 18.35 0.37
C GLY A 214 3.04 17.37 0.00
N THR A 215 2.41 17.63 -1.14
CA THR A 215 1.44 16.72 -1.76
C THR A 215 1.82 16.46 -3.21
N ASN A 216 1.48 15.28 -3.72
CA ASN A 216 1.77 14.88 -5.08
C ASN A 216 0.65 13.99 -5.63
N GLN A 217 0.36 14.11 -6.91
CA GLN A 217 -0.68 13.29 -7.55
C GLN A 217 -0.25 12.83 -8.94
N SER A 218 -0.71 11.65 -9.33
CA SER A 218 -0.50 11.12 -10.67
C SER A 218 -1.76 10.42 -11.17
N ALA A 219 -1.97 10.43 -12.48
CA ALA A 219 -2.92 9.51 -13.10
C ALA A 219 -2.31 8.11 -13.20
N SER A 220 -3.17 7.10 -13.18
CA SER A 220 -2.82 5.74 -13.58
C SER A 220 -2.51 5.66 -15.08
N HIS A 221 -1.81 4.62 -15.52
CA HIS A 221 -1.35 4.48 -16.90
C HIS A 221 -2.51 4.43 -17.93
N ASP A 222 -3.68 3.94 -17.50
CA ASP A 222 -4.91 3.89 -18.30
C ASP A 222 -5.77 5.17 -18.19
N GLY A 223 -5.35 6.15 -17.40
CA GLY A 223 -6.09 7.38 -17.11
C GLY A 223 -7.36 7.19 -16.26
N SER A 224 -7.68 5.97 -15.82
CA SER A 224 -8.95 5.64 -15.15
C SER A 224 -8.94 5.92 -13.65
N GLN A 225 -7.76 5.84 -13.01
CA GLN A 225 -7.57 6.03 -11.57
C GLN A 225 -6.60 7.18 -11.28
N LYS A 226 -6.87 7.97 -10.24
CA LYS A 226 -5.96 9.02 -9.75
C LYS A 226 -5.39 8.63 -8.41
N ARG A 227 -4.09 8.87 -8.24
CA ARG A 227 -3.31 8.56 -7.05
C ARG A 227 -2.96 9.86 -6.34
N TYR A 228 -3.06 9.85 -5.01
CA TYR A 228 -2.82 11.02 -4.17
C TYR A 228 -1.85 10.64 -3.05
N ALA A 229 -0.81 11.45 -2.87
CA ALA A 229 0.21 11.24 -1.86
C ALA A 229 0.47 12.53 -1.07
N LEU A 230 0.85 12.36 0.20
CA LEU A 230 1.20 13.43 1.11
C LEU A 230 2.34 12.98 2.01
N ALA A 231 3.27 13.88 2.26
CA ALA A 231 4.38 13.67 3.19
C ALA A 231 4.61 14.93 4.03
N GLN A 232 5.00 14.75 5.29
CA GLN A 232 5.25 15.86 6.21
C GLN A 232 6.29 15.50 7.26
N CYS A 233 7.16 16.44 7.61
CA CYS A 233 8.04 16.37 8.77
C CYS A 233 7.64 17.37 9.85
N SER A 234 8.06 17.11 11.09
CA SER A 234 8.01 18.10 12.15
C SER A 234 9.05 19.20 11.89
N ARG A 235 8.75 20.42 12.32
CA ARG A 235 9.59 21.60 12.02
C ARG A 235 10.68 21.87 13.06
N ASP A 236 10.88 20.95 14.01
CA ASP A 236 12.00 20.98 14.96
C ASP A 236 13.28 20.34 14.42
N ILE A 237 13.23 19.61 13.30
CA ILE A 237 14.37 18.91 12.70
C ILE A 237 14.88 19.61 11.43
N ASN A 238 16.09 19.29 10.98
CA ASN A 238 16.65 19.85 9.73
C ASN A 238 16.21 19.04 8.49
N SER A 239 16.55 19.53 7.29
CA SER A 239 16.18 18.91 6.02
C SER A 239 16.75 17.49 5.84
N GLY A 240 18.00 17.25 6.24
CA GLY A 240 18.63 15.92 6.16
C GLY A 240 17.98 14.89 7.08
N ASP A 241 17.63 15.32 8.30
CA ASP A 241 16.89 14.51 9.26
C ASP A 241 15.45 14.24 8.78
N CYS A 242 14.83 15.22 8.12
CA CYS A 242 13.51 15.05 7.50
C CYS A 242 13.54 14.00 6.39
N SER A 243 14.49 14.09 5.45
CA SER A 243 14.69 13.08 4.40
C SER A 243 14.95 11.70 4.99
N SER A 244 15.76 11.61 6.05
CA SER A 244 16.07 10.34 6.74
C SER A 244 14.83 9.75 7.43
N CYS A 245 14.02 10.59 8.09
CA CYS A 245 12.78 10.17 8.73
C CYS A 245 11.79 9.63 7.71
N LEU A 246 11.50 10.40 6.65
CA LEU A 246 10.55 10.00 5.62
C LEU A 246 11.06 8.79 4.82
N GLY A 247 12.36 8.71 4.55
CA GLY A 247 13.00 7.55 3.93
C GLY A 247 12.80 6.28 4.76
N THR A 248 12.96 6.39 6.08
CA THR A 248 12.68 5.28 7.00
C THR A 248 11.21 4.84 6.93
N LEU A 249 10.26 5.78 6.83
CA LEU A 249 8.85 5.42 6.72
C LEU A 249 8.50 4.83 5.36
N ARG A 250 9.09 5.35 4.27
CA ARG A 250 8.96 4.79 2.92
C ARG A 250 9.42 3.34 2.91
N ASP A 251 10.57 3.05 3.54
CA ASP A 251 11.09 1.69 3.62
C ASP A 251 10.17 0.80 4.48
N ALA A 252 9.51 1.37 5.50
CA ALA A 252 8.52 0.67 6.32
C ALA A 252 7.19 0.37 5.59
N VAL A 253 6.90 1.00 4.44
CA VAL A 253 5.70 0.67 3.61
C VAL A 253 5.71 -0.80 3.19
N THR A 254 6.91 -1.34 2.94
CA THR A 254 7.12 -2.75 2.58
C THR A 254 6.63 -3.72 3.65
N GLN A 255 6.56 -3.28 4.91
CA GLN A 255 6.24 -4.13 6.07
C GLN A 255 4.74 -4.33 6.29
N CYS A 256 3.90 -3.43 5.77
CA CYS A 256 2.46 -3.39 6.10
C CYS A 256 1.56 -3.42 4.88
N CYS A 257 1.86 -2.58 3.89
CA CYS A 257 0.77 -1.93 3.20
C CYS A 257 1.07 -1.46 1.78
N GLN A 258 2.24 -1.83 1.24
CA GLN A 258 2.66 -1.52 -0.13
C GLN A 258 1.59 -1.84 -1.18
N ALA A 259 0.99 -3.04 -1.11
CA ALA A 259 -0.01 -3.52 -2.08
C ALA A 259 -1.45 -3.02 -1.81
N LYS A 260 -1.65 -2.11 -0.86
CA LYS A 260 -2.98 -1.63 -0.47
C LYS A 260 -3.38 -0.41 -1.29
N ARG A 261 -4.69 -0.28 -1.59
CA ARG A 261 -5.28 0.87 -2.30
C ARG A 261 -5.07 2.22 -1.60
N GLY A 262 -4.76 2.16 -0.31
CA GLY A 262 -4.43 3.33 0.50
C GLY A 262 -3.80 2.92 1.81
N TRP A 263 -2.87 3.74 2.29
CA TRP A 263 -2.14 3.52 3.52
C TRP A 263 -1.61 4.82 4.12
N ARG A 264 -1.37 4.79 5.44
CA ARG A 264 -0.84 5.88 6.24
C ARG A 264 0.18 5.34 7.22
N ILE A 265 1.30 6.03 7.36
CA ILE A 265 2.33 5.71 8.34
C ILE A 265 2.64 6.98 9.10
N PHE A 266 2.47 6.94 10.42
CA PHE A 266 2.82 8.04 11.29
C PHE A 266 3.97 7.66 12.20
N ALA A 267 4.92 8.57 12.34
CA ALA A 267 5.98 8.52 13.33
C ALA A 267 6.11 9.89 14.02
N PRO A 268 6.86 9.97 15.13
CA PRO A 268 6.90 11.21 15.93
C PRO A 268 7.46 12.43 15.20
N SER A 269 8.32 12.23 14.20
CA SER A 269 8.94 13.33 13.45
C SER A 269 8.50 13.43 11.99
N CYS A 270 7.74 12.46 11.46
CA CYS A 270 7.28 12.50 10.08
C CYS A 270 6.09 11.58 9.81
N SER A 271 5.36 11.83 8.72
CA SER A 271 4.25 11.02 8.27
C SER A 271 4.18 10.89 6.76
N LEU A 272 3.64 9.76 6.29
CA LEU A 272 3.36 9.47 4.89
C LEU A 272 1.91 9.01 4.74
N ARG A 273 1.26 9.45 3.66
CA ARG A 273 -0.08 9.00 3.30
C ARG A 273 -0.21 8.83 1.79
N TYR A 274 -0.83 7.73 1.38
CA TYR A 274 -1.18 7.40 0.01
C TYR A 274 -2.63 6.93 -0.05
N GLU A 275 -3.40 7.40 -1.03
CA GLU A 275 -4.77 6.93 -1.29
C GLU A 275 -5.10 7.05 -2.79
N GLU A 276 -6.04 6.21 -3.27
CA GLU A 276 -6.63 6.28 -4.62
C GLU A 276 -7.81 7.27 -4.74
N TYR A 277 -8.07 8.06 -3.70
CA TYR A 277 -9.11 9.11 -3.68
C TYR A 277 -8.53 10.41 -3.11
N PRO A 278 -9.07 11.58 -3.49
CA PRO A 278 -8.57 12.86 -2.98
C PRO A 278 -8.88 13.02 -1.48
N PHE A 279 -7.89 13.46 -0.69
CA PHE A 279 -8.01 13.65 0.77
C PHE A 279 -7.37 14.95 1.31
N TYR A 280 -6.85 15.79 0.42
CA TYR A 280 -6.37 17.14 0.68
C TYR A 280 -7.01 18.11 -0.33
N GLN A 281 -6.99 19.40 -0.03
CA GLN A 281 -7.52 20.42 -0.94
C GLN A 281 -6.66 20.47 -2.21
N LEU A 282 -7.28 20.19 -3.36
CA LEU A 282 -6.63 20.29 -4.66
C LEU A 282 -6.57 21.76 -5.08
N PRO A 283 -5.49 22.19 -5.78
CA PRO A 283 -5.48 23.50 -6.41
C PRO A 283 -6.69 23.62 -7.34
N SER A 284 -7.54 24.63 -7.11
CA SER A 284 -8.61 24.97 -8.04
C SER A 284 -7.97 25.34 -9.38
N VAL A 285 -8.19 24.52 -10.41
CA VAL A 285 -7.79 24.86 -11.78
C VAL A 285 -8.42 26.21 -12.14
N PRO A 286 -7.66 27.22 -12.55
CA PRO A 286 -8.23 28.44 -13.10
C PRO A 286 -9.03 28.05 -14.34
N SER A 287 -10.34 28.27 -14.31
CA SER A 287 -11.18 28.16 -15.51
C SER A 287 -10.58 29.07 -16.58
N THR A 288 -10.03 28.47 -17.64
CA THR A 288 -9.56 29.19 -18.82
C THR A 288 -10.66 30.10 -19.33
N PRO A 289 -10.40 31.40 -19.57
CA PRO A 289 -11.41 32.30 -20.11
C PRO A 289 -11.77 31.87 -21.52
N VAL A 290 -13.06 31.60 -21.73
CA VAL A 290 -13.66 31.40 -23.05
C VAL A 290 -13.38 32.65 -23.90
N PRO A 291 -12.96 32.54 -25.17
CA PRO A 291 -12.78 33.70 -26.03
C PRO A 291 -14.13 34.34 -26.31
N VAL A 292 -14.29 35.59 -25.86
CA VAL A 292 -15.43 36.45 -26.17
C VAL A 292 -15.32 36.93 -27.63
N PRO A 293 -16.36 36.79 -28.46
CA PRO A 293 -16.42 37.45 -29.77
C PRO A 293 -16.68 38.95 -29.60
N SER A 294 -15.99 39.75 -30.41
CA SER A 294 -15.97 41.21 -30.46
C SER A 294 -17.32 41.93 -30.36
N ALA A 295 -17.34 42.91 -29.46
CA ALA A 295 -17.90 44.26 -29.53
C ALA A 295 -19.08 44.56 -30.48
N GLN A 296 -20.23 44.92 -29.91
CA GLN A 296 -21.10 45.99 -30.43
C GLN A 296 -21.66 46.89 -29.30
N VAL A 297 -21.53 48.19 -29.57
CA VAL A 297 -22.04 49.47 -29.02
C VAL A 297 -23.20 49.45 -27.98
N PRO A 298 -23.20 50.31 -26.94
CA PRO A 298 -24.24 50.38 -25.91
C PRO A 298 -25.30 51.47 -26.14
N GLU A 299 -26.56 51.19 -25.79
CA GLU A 299 -27.60 52.15 -25.35
C GLU A 299 -28.91 51.41 -24.98
N PRO A 300 -29.88 52.01 -24.24
CA PRO A 300 -29.83 52.61 -22.91
C PRO A 300 -30.74 51.84 -21.92
N VAL A 301 -30.52 52.03 -20.61
CA VAL A 301 -31.38 51.49 -19.54
C VAL A 301 -32.67 52.34 -19.41
N PRO A 302 -33.84 51.72 -19.22
CA PRO A 302 -34.87 52.27 -18.35
C PRO A 302 -35.10 51.38 -17.13
N GLY A 303 -35.15 52.02 -15.96
CA GLY A 303 -35.30 51.38 -14.66
C GLY A 303 -36.70 50.85 -14.36
N GLY A 304 -36.83 50.25 -13.16
CA GLY A 304 -38.12 50.04 -12.51
C GLY A 304 -38.23 48.74 -11.72
N ASN A 305 -38.04 48.85 -10.41
CA ASN A 305 -38.72 48.14 -9.30
C ASN A 305 -38.95 46.61 -9.32
N GLY A 306 -38.21 45.92 -8.44
CA GLY A 306 -38.73 45.27 -7.22
C GLY A 306 -39.98 44.38 -7.28
N GLY A 307 -39.80 43.07 -7.03
CA GLY A 307 -40.87 42.17 -6.57
C GLY A 307 -40.54 40.67 -6.57
N ASN A 308 -40.17 40.13 -5.40
CA ASN A 308 -40.28 38.74 -4.91
C ASN A 308 -39.97 37.54 -5.84
N ASN A 309 -38.70 37.10 -5.86
CA ASN A 309 -38.21 35.88 -6.54
C ASN A 309 -38.05 34.64 -5.63
N THR A 310 -38.55 34.66 -4.39
CA THR A 310 -38.35 33.54 -3.44
C THR A 310 -39.41 32.44 -3.55
N THR A 311 -40.63 32.75 -4.00
CA THR A 311 -41.73 31.77 -4.05
C THR A 311 -41.63 30.80 -5.23
N MET A 312 -41.02 31.22 -6.35
CA MET A 312 -40.91 30.40 -7.56
C MET A 312 -39.78 29.35 -7.49
N ILE A 313 -38.74 29.63 -6.70
CA ILE A 313 -37.58 28.72 -6.49
C ILE A 313 -37.95 27.57 -5.53
N VAL A 314 -38.77 27.84 -4.51
CA VAL A 314 -39.22 26.80 -3.56
C VAL A 314 -40.19 25.82 -4.22
N ILE A 315 -41.08 26.29 -5.10
CA ILE A 315 -42.01 25.40 -5.81
C ILE A 315 -41.27 24.49 -6.81
N ALA A 316 -40.27 25.01 -7.52
CA ALA A 316 -39.49 24.23 -8.49
C ALA A 316 -38.67 23.11 -7.82
N THR A 317 -38.09 23.36 -6.64
CA THR A 317 -37.28 22.38 -5.90
C THR A 317 -38.11 21.26 -5.28
N VAL A 318 -39.31 21.58 -4.78
CA VAL A 318 -40.25 20.60 -4.21
C VAL A 318 -40.87 19.71 -5.30
N VAL A 319 -41.21 20.26 -6.47
CA VAL A 319 -41.78 19.47 -7.58
C VAL A 319 -40.73 18.53 -8.20
N SER A 320 -39.47 18.96 -8.31
CA SER A 320 -38.39 18.12 -8.84
C SER A 320 -38.07 16.93 -7.91
N SER A 321 -38.03 17.17 -6.60
CA SER A 321 -37.77 16.12 -5.62
C SER A 321 -38.90 15.09 -5.53
N LEU A 322 -40.16 15.53 -5.68
CA LEU A 322 -41.30 14.63 -5.71
C LEU A 322 -41.32 13.75 -6.98
N ALA A 323 -40.92 14.29 -8.13
CA ALA A 323 -40.84 13.54 -9.39
C ALA A 323 -39.79 12.42 -9.34
N VAL A 324 -38.62 12.69 -8.73
CA VAL A 324 -37.56 11.68 -8.55
C VAL A 324 -38.00 10.55 -7.62
N ALA A 325 -38.69 10.87 -6.52
CA ALA A 325 -39.20 9.87 -5.60
C ALA A 325 -40.24 8.94 -6.28
N VAL A 326 -41.14 9.50 -7.10
CA VAL A 326 -42.13 8.71 -7.85
C VAL A 326 -41.46 7.82 -8.90
N ALA A 327 -40.43 8.32 -9.60
CA ALA A 327 -39.69 7.53 -10.59
C ALA A 327 -38.97 6.32 -9.96
N LEU A 328 -38.37 6.49 -8.79
CA LEU A 328 -37.70 5.41 -8.05
C LEU A 328 -38.70 4.36 -7.55
N LEU A 329 -39.89 4.77 -7.12
CA LEU A 329 -40.95 3.85 -6.69
C LEU A 329 -41.51 3.03 -7.86
N LEU A 330 -41.68 3.65 -9.03
CA LEU A 330 -42.10 2.94 -10.24
C LEU A 330 -41.01 1.96 -10.72
N PHE A 331 -39.73 2.36 -10.69
CA PHE A 331 -38.61 1.48 -11.04
C PHE A 331 -38.52 0.26 -10.12
N TRP A 332 -38.73 0.45 -8.82
CA TRP A 332 -38.78 -0.63 -7.84
C TRP A 332 -39.97 -1.58 -8.07
N TYR A 333 -41.15 -1.02 -8.39
CA TYR A 333 -42.36 -1.79 -8.70
C TYR A 333 -42.19 -2.66 -9.96
N PHE A 334 -41.60 -2.13 -11.04
CA PHE A 334 -41.32 -2.89 -12.26
C PHE A 334 -40.22 -3.95 -12.08
N SER A 335 -39.21 -3.64 -11.27
CA SER A 335 -38.11 -4.58 -10.98
C SER A 335 -38.55 -5.76 -10.12
N CYS A 336 -39.53 -5.56 -9.22
CA CYS A 336 -40.09 -6.64 -8.41
C CYS A 336 -41.14 -7.49 -9.15
N TRP A 337 -41.69 -7.00 -10.27
CA TRP A 337 -42.72 -7.74 -11.05
C TRP A 337 -42.11 -8.77 -12.02
N LYS A 338 -40.86 -8.61 -12.46
CA LYS A 338 -40.15 -9.61 -13.27
C LYS A 338 -39.23 -10.49 -12.42
N GLY A 339 -39.79 -11.48 -11.74
CA GLY A 339 -39.01 -12.49 -11.02
C GLY A 339 -38.18 -13.39 -11.96
N PRO A 340 -36.94 -13.78 -11.61
CA PRO A 340 -36.10 -14.59 -12.48
C PRO A 340 -36.41 -16.09 -12.33
N ARG A 341 -36.80 -16.72 -13.44
CA ARG A 341 -36.60 -18.15 -13.70
C ARG A 341 -35.21 -18.31 -14.34
N ARG A 342 -34.24 -18.91 -13.64
CA ARG A 342 -33.05 -19.54 -14.24
C ARG A 342 -32.69 -20.81 -13.48
N THR A 343 -32.41 -21.85 -14.26
CA THR A 343 -32.30 -23.28 -13.93
C THR A 343 -30.96 -23.65 -13.25
N GLU A 344 -30.99 -24.76 -12.52
CA GLU A 344 -30.03 -25.21 -11.51
C GLU A 344 -28.84 -26.05 -12.05
N GLU A 345 -28.51 -25.96 -13.34
CA GLU A 345 -27.52 -26.87 -13.98
C GLU A 345 -26.15 -26.26 -14.27
N GLU A 346 -25.93 -24.95 -14.10
CA GLU A 346 -24.61 -24.32 -14.36
C GLU A 346 -23.73 -24.17 -13.11
N ARG A 347 -24.18 -24.62 -11.93
CA ARG A 347 -23.46 -24.40 -10.65
C ARG A 347 -22.40 -25.46 -10.31
N SER A 348 -22.32 -26.55 -11.08
CA SER A 348 -21.52 -27.72 -10.69
C SER A 348 -20.16 -27.84 -11.39
N GLN A 349 -19.77 -26.90 -12.25
CA GLN A 349 -18.48 -26.96 -12.95
C GLN A 349 -17.48 -25.86 -12.55
N GLU A 350 -17.88 -24.93 -11.68
CA GLU A 350 -17.04 -23.81 -11.21
C GLU A 350 -16.39 -24.08 -9.83
N ILE A 351 -16.76 -25.18 -9.16
CA ILE A 351 -16.30 -25.51 -7.79
C ILE A 351 -15.03 -26.39 -7.78
N LEU A 352 -14.60 -26.94 -8.92
CA LEU A 352 -13.37 -27.76 -9.03
C LEU A 352 -12.13 -27.02 -9.52
N LEU A 353 -12.25 -25.77 -10.00
CA LEU A 353 -11.11 -24.91 -10.36
C LEU A 353 -10.82 -23.84 -9.29
N ARG A 354 -11.45 -23.96 -8.12
CA ARG A 354 -11.23 -23.12 -6.93
C ARG A 354 -10.28 -23.79 -5.93
N GLY A 355 -9.42 -24.68 -6.43
CA GLY A 355 -8.33 -25.30 -5.70
C GLY A 355 -7.03 -24.58 -6.01
N ASN A 356 -6.49 -23.89 -5.01
CA ASN A 356 -5.09 -23.50 -4.84
C ASN A 356 -4.33 -22.94 -6.07
N SER A 357 -4.10 -21.64 -6.03
CA SER A 357 -2.78 -21.08 -6.37
C SER A 357 -2.50 -19.90 -5.43
N ASN A 358 -2.47 -20.22 -4.15
CA ASN A 358 -1.82 -19.37 -3.15
C ASN A 358 -0.30 -19.38 -3.40
N HIS A 359 0.34 -18.24 -3.10
CA HIS A 359 1.73 -18.09 -2.63
C HIS A 359 2.87 -18.04 -3.69
N CYS A 360 3.96 -17.25 -3.56
CA CYS A 360 4.62 -16.83 -2.32
C CYS A 360 5.04 -15.35 -2.27
N TYR A 361 4.68 -14.69 -1.16
CA TYR A 361 5.51 -13.67 -0.49
C TYR A 361 6.81 -14.34 -0.04
N LEU A 362 7.94 -13.62 -0.11
CA LEU A 362 9.12 -14.01 0.65
C LEU A 362 9.61 -12.86 1.54
N ASN A 363 9.26 -12.94 2.84
CA ASN A 363 9.85 -12.11 3.90
C ASN A 363 11.16 -12.76 4.36
N GLU A 364 12.04 -12.02 5.04
CA GLU A 364 13.29 -12.54 5.66
C GLU A 364 13.07 -13.60 6.78
N GLY A 365 11.83 -14.09 6.97
CA GLY A 365 11.48 -15.26 7.79
C GLY A 365 10.69 -16.36 7.04
N GLU A 366 10.37 -16.16 5.76
CA GLU A 366 9.74 -17.15 4.89
C GLU A 366 10.29 -16.91 3.49
N LEU A 367 11.44 -17.50 3.14
CA LEU A 367 11.62 -17.88 1.74
C LEU A 367 10.95 -19.27 1.51
N PRO A 368 10.68 -19.80 0.29
CA PRO A 368 9.58 -20.75 0.11
C PRO A 368 10.07 -22.13 0.52
N ILE A 369 9.96 -22.42 1.82
CA ILE A 369 10.11 -23.76 2.33
C ILE A 369 8.76 -24.44 2.07
N THR A 370 8.69 -25.10 0.93
CA THR A 370 7.66 -26.07 0.55
C THR A 370 6.27 -25.52 0.22
N GLY A 371 6.12 -24.98 -0.99
CA GLY A 371 4.82 -24.90 -1.68
C GLY A 371 4.71 -26.06 -2.66
N TYR A 372 3.69 -26.91 -2.47
CA TYR A 372 3.41 -28.10 -3.28
C TYR A 372 2.84 -27.68 -4.64
N ASP A 373 3.66 -27.75 -5.68
CA ASP A 373 3.23 -28.05 -7.04
C ASP A 373 4.36 -28.81 -7.73
N ASN A 374 4.04 -29.87 -8.47
CA ASN A 374 4.99 -30.89 -8.93
C ASN A 374 5.94 -30.38 -10.03
N GLY A 375 6.92 -29.56 -9.65
CA GLY A 375 8.10 -29.16 -10.41
C GLY A 375 9.21 -28.76 -9.43
N GLU A 376 10.46 -29.16 -9.68
CA GLU A 376 11.60 -29.10 -8.76
C GLU A 376 11.64 -27.83 -7.87
N GLN A 377 11.57 -28.02 -6.55
CA GLN A 377 11.48 -26.97 -5.53
C GLN A 377 12.78 -26.16 -5.44
N MET A 378 12.67 -24.82 -5.44
CA MET A 378 13.79 -23.91 -5.18
C MET A 378 14.28 -24.05 -3.73
N HIS A 379 15.55 -24.37 -3.52
CA HIS A 379 16.10 -24.70 -2.20
C HIS A 379 16.68 -23.49 -1.45
N TYR A 380 16.38 -23.36 -0.16
CA TYR A 380 17.10 -22.45 0.74
C TYR A 380 18.40 -23.11 1.21
N PHE A 381 19.54 -22.43 1.01
CA PHE A 381 20.83 -22.89 1.50
C PHE A 381 21.27 -22.04 2.69
N ASN A 382 21.70 -22.69 3.79
CA ASN A 382 22.35 -21.97 4.89
C ASN A 382 23.74 -21.48 4.45
N LEU A 383 24.15 -20.30 4.91
CA LEU A 383 25.45 -19.70 4.59
C LEU A 383 26.62 -20.63 4.95
N THR A 384 26.49 -21.41 6.02
CA THR A 384 27.49 -22.40 6.44
C THR A 384 27.68 -23.47 5.37
N THR A 385 26.59 -23.98 4.80
CA THR A 385 26.64 -24.97 3.71
C THR A 385 27.33 -24.40 2.49
N ILE A 386 27.02 -23.16 2.12
CA ILE A 386 27.65 -22.47 0.99
C ILE A 386 29.14 -22.24 1.24
N ARG A 387 29.53 -21.82 2.45
CA ARG A 387 30.94 -21.66 2.83
C ARG A 387 31.68 -22.99 2.75
N LEU A 388 31.12 -24.08 3.26
CA LEU A 388 31.75 -25.40 3.15
C LEU A 388 31.89 -25.84 1.68
N ALA A 389 30.83 -25.68 0.89
CA ALA A 389 30.82 -26.07 -0.51
C ALA A 389 31.85 -25.30 -1.36
N THR A 390 32.11 -24.03 -1.03
CA THR A 390 33.01 -23.14 -1.78
C THR A 390 34.40 -23.00 -1.17
N ASN A 391 34.71 -23.77 -0.11
CA ASN A 391 35.92 -23.59 0.70
C ASN A 391 36.10 -22.14 1.19
N ASN A 392 35.05 -21.62 1.84
CA ASN A 392 34.91 -20.26 2.34
C ASN A 392 35.11 -19.18 1.26
N PHE A 393 34.49 -19.37 0.09
CA PHE A 393 34.65 -18.50 -1.07
C PHE A 393 36.13 -18.32 -1.48
N SER A 394 36.90 -19.41 -1.48
CA SER A 394 38.32 -19.39 -1.89
C SER A 394 38.47 -18.89 -3.32
N ASP A 395 39.48 -18.04 -3.56
CA ASP A 395 39.82 -17.57 -4.90
C ASP A 395 40.21 -18.72 -5.86
N GLU A 396 40.67 -19.87 -5.33
CA GLU A 396 40.93 -21.08 -6.12
C GLU A 396 39.68 -21.64 -6.79
N ASN A 397 38.51 -21.39 -6.20
CA ASN A 397 37.21 -21.82 -6.71
C ASN A 397 36.53 -20.74 -7.56
N LYS A 398 37.16 -19.58 -7.77
CA LYS A 398 36.53 -18.47 -8.48
C LYS A 398 36.42 -18.77 -9.99
N LEU A 399 35.19 -18.76 -10.49
CA LEU A 399 34.87 -18.97 -11.90
C LEU A 399 34.95 -17.67 -12.70
N GLY A 400 34.65 -16.53 -12.06
CA GLY A 400 34.70 -15.21 -12.68
C GLY A 400 34.18 -14.12 -11.77
N GLU A 401 34.35 -12.87 -12.17
CA GLU A 401 33.82 -11.70 -11.47
C GLU A 401 33.39 -10.65 -12.49
N GLY A 402 32.15 -10.16 -12.34
CA GLY A 402 31.59 -9.08 -13.14
C GLY A 402 31.07 -7.94 -12.26
N GLY A 403 30.33 -6.99 -12.87
CA GLY A 403 29.74 -5.86 -12.14
C GLY A 403 28.78 -6.26 -11.01
N PHE A 404 28.34 -7.51 -10.98
CA PHE A 404 27.37 -8.06 -10.04
C PHE A 404 28.02 -8.85 -8.89
N GLY A 405 29.34 -9.00 -8.90
CA GLY A 405 30.11 -9.72 -7.88
C GLY A 405 30.74 -11.02 -8.39
N PRO A 406 31.50 -11.70 -7.51
CA PRO A 406 32.22 -12.92 -7.86
C PRO A 406 31.32 -14.16 -7.89
N VAL A 407 31.65 -15.08 -8.79
CA VAL A 407 31.02 -16.41 -8.93
C VAL A 407 32.04 -17.48 -8.58
N TYR A 408 31.67 -18.45 -7.75
CA TYR A 408 32.52 -19.53 -7.29
C TYR A 408 31.96 -20.90 -7.69
N LYS A 409 32.83 -21.85 -8.00
CA LYS A 409 32.50 -23.27 -8.05
C LYS A 409 32.33 -23.78 -6.62
N GLY A 410 31.32 -24.60 -6.40
CA GLY A 410 31.14 -25.31 -5.14
C GLY A 410 30.76 -26.76 -5.36
N ILE A 411 30.95 -27.57 -4.33
CA ILE A 411 30.49 -28.96 -4.29
C ILE A 411 29.62 -29.13 -3.05
N LEU A 412 28.34 -29.41 -3.23
CA LEU A 412 27.43 -29.68 -2.13
C LEU A 412 27.81 -30.99 -1.41
N PRO A 413 27.40 -31.21 -0.14
CA PRO A 413 27.73 -32.43 0.60
C PRO A 413 27.32 -33.74 -0.09
N ALA A 414 26.30 -33.69 -0.95
CA ALA A 414 25.83 -34.81 -1.75
C ALA A 414 26.68 -35.08 -3.02
N GLY A 415 27.71 -34.28 -3.28
CA GLY A 415 28.60 -34.38 -4.45
C GLY A 415 28.14 -33.59 -5.69
N GLU A 416 27.02 -32.87 -5.60
CA GLU A 416 26.52 -32.04 -6.70
C GLU A 416 27.38 -30.78 -6.89
N GLU A 417 27.85 -30.56 -8.11
CA GLU A 417 28.60 -29.35 -8.48
C GLU A 417 27.65 -28.17 -8.72
N ILE A 418 27.97 -27.02 -8.12
CA ILE A 418 27.15 -25.81 -8.17
C ILE A 418 27.97 -24.58 -8.55
N ALA A 419 27.30 -23.57 -9.11
CA ALA A 419 27.85 -22.24 -9.29
C ALA A 419 27.20 -21.27 -8.30
N VAL A 420 28.04 -20.58 -7.51
CA VAL A 420 27.63 -19.73 -6.40
C VAL A 420 27.96 -18.27 -6.73
N LYS A 421 26.94 -17.49 -7.09
CA LYS A 421 27.07 -16.05 -7.36
C LYS A 421 26.85 -15.29 -6.07
N ARG A 422 27.92 -14.67 -5.54
CA ARG A 422 27.87 -13.84 -4.33
C ARG A 422 27.73 -12.39 -4.74
N LEU A 423 26.57 -11.80 -4.48
CA LEU A 423 26.28 -10.44 -4.90
C LEU A 423 26.96 -9.42 -3.97
N SER A 424 27.35 -8.27 -4.53
CA SER A 424 28.09 -7.23 -3.81
C SER A 424 27.34 -6.72 -2.57
N MET A 425 28.05 -6.57 -1.45
CA MET A 425 27.51 -6.07 -0.19
C MET A 425 27.28 -4.54 -0.18
N VAL A 426 27.91 -3.80 -1.08
CA VAL A 426 28.11 -2.34 -0.93
C VAL A 426 27.13 -1.51 -1.76
N SER A 427 26.32 -2.13 -2.64
CA SER A 427 25.45 -1.40 -3.57
C SER A 427 23.97 -1.75 -3.39
N LYS A 428 23.11 -0.71 -3.41
CA LYS A 428 21.64 -0.85 -3.50
C LYS A 428 21.23 -1.68 -4.74
N GLN A 429 22.05 -1.63 -5.78
CA GLN A 429 21.88 -2.35 -7.04
C GLN A 429 21.92 -3.88 -6.87
N GLY A 430 22.81 -4.43 -6.03
CA GLY A 430 22.91 -5.89 -5.83
C GLY A 430 21.68 -6.52 -5.17
N LEU A 431 20.93 -5.77 -4.36
CA LEU A 431 19.69 -6.24 -3.76
C LEU A 431 18.52 -6.27 -4.75
N GLU A 432 18.44 -5.29 -5.65
CA GLU A 432 17.41 -5.27 -6.71
C GLU A 432 17.64 -6.41 -7.70
N GLU A 433 18.89 -6.66 -8.08
CA GLU A 433 19.28 -7.76 -8.96
C GLU A 433 19.03 -9.13 -8.32
N PHE A 434 19.36 -9.30 -7.04
CA PHE A 434 19.01 -10.51 -6.28
C PHE A 434 17.52 -10.80 -6.36
N ARG A 435 16.69 -9.80 -6.06
CA ARG A 435 15.22 -9.94 -6.09
C ARG A 435 14.72 -10.22 -7.49
N ASN A 436 15.24 -9.57 -8.52
CA ASN A 436 14.87 -9.81 -9.90
C ASN A 436 15.20 -11.25 -10.31
N GLU A 437 16.42 -11.73 -10.05
CA GLU A 437 16.80 -13.10 -10.40
C GLU A 437 15.91 -14.11 -9.66
N VAL A 438 15.74 -13.98 -8.34
CA VAL A 438 14.86 -14.88 -7.57
C VAL A 438 13.42 -14.86 -8.08
N MET A 439 12.85 -13.69 -8.41
CA MET A 439 11.45 -13.61 -8.85
C MET A 439 11.22 -14.09 -10.29
N VAL A 440 12.20 -13.88 -11.18
CA VAL A 440 12.09 -14.20 -12.61
C VAL A 440 12.49 -15.65 -12.84
N ILE A 441 13.73 -16.03 -12.50
CA ILE A 441 14.28 -17.32 -12.94
C ILE A 441 13.75 -18.50 -12.12
N ALA A 442 13.30 -18.29 -10.88
CA ALA A 442 12.68 -19.37 -10.07
C ALA A 442 11.39 -19.92 -10.69
N LYS A 443 10.74 -19.15 -11.57
CA LYS A 443 9.49 -19.54 -12.24
C LYS A 443 9.72 -20.05 -13.67
N LEU A 444 10.97 -20.10 -14.11
CA LEU A 444 11.33 -20.49 -15.47
C LEU A 444 12.05 -21.83 -15.46
N GLN A 445 11.54 -22.76 -16.26
CA GLN A 445 12.19 -24.04 -16.49
C GLN A 445 12.21 -24.30 -17.99
N HIS A 446 13.39 -24.24 -18.57
CA HIS A 446 13.59 -24.51 -19.98
C HIS A 446 15.03 -24.97 -20.22
N LYS A 447 15.21 -25.95 -21.13
CA LYS A 447 16.53 -26.57 -21.41
C LYS A 447 17.61 -25.59 -21.88
N ASN A 448 17.21 -24.43 -22.41
CA ASN A 448 18.12 -23.38 -22.88
C ASN A 448 18.20 -22.17 -21.94
N LEU A 449 17.76 -22.30 -20.70
CA LEU A 449 17.95 -21.33 -19.62
C LEU A 449 18.72 -21.98 -18.48
N VAL A 450 19.58 -21.23 -17.79
CA VAL A 450 20.29 -21.73 -16.62
C VAL A 450 19.31 -21.95 -15.48
N ARG A 451 19.39 -23.10 -14.82
CA ARG A 451 18.54 -23.45 -13.68
C ARG A 451 19.09 -22.84 -12.39
N LEU A 452 18.26 -22.06 -11.71
CA LEU A 452 18.50 -21.64 -10.34
C LEU A 452 18.07 -22.75 -9.39
N LEU A 453 19.02 -23.30 -8.64
CA LEU A 453 18.80 -24.37 -7.67
C LEU A 453 18.27 -23.80 -6.36
N GLY A 454 18.72 -22.60 -6.00
CA GLY A 454 18.40 -22.00 -4.72
C GLY A 454 19.13 -20.70 -4.45
N TYR A 455 19.04 -20.25 -3.20
CA TYR A 455 19.65 -18.99 -2.75
C TYR A 455 19.92 -19.05 -1.24
N CYS A 456 20.74 -18.11 -0.79
CA CYS A 456 21.03 -17.86 0.62
C CYS A 456 20.86 -16.35 0.87
N LEU A 457 20.09 -16.02 1.91
CA LEU A 457 19.90 -14.67 2.43
C LEU A 457 20.07 -14.73 3.94
N GLU A 458 21.25 -14.36 4.42
CA GLU A 458 21.61 -14.37 5.85
C GLU A 458 22.42 -13.11 6.18
N GLY A 459 21.88 -12.26 7.06
CA GLY A 459 22.47 -10.95 7.35
C GLY A 459 22.61 -10.12 6.08
N ASP A 460 23.83 -9.67 5.78
CA ASP A 460 24.12 -8.89 4.57
C ASP A 460 24.43 -9.75 3.33
N GLU A 461 24.60 -11.08 3.49
CA GLU A 461 24.96 -12.00 2.41
C GLU A 461 23.76 -12.29 1.50
N LYS A 462 23.95 -12.04 0.20
CA LYS A 462 22.98 -12.31 -0.86
C LYS A 462 23.64 -13.22 -1.88
N VAL A 463 23.23 -14.48 -1.91
CA VAL A 463 23.89 -15.51 -2.71
C VAL A 463 22.89 -16.30 -3.52
N LEU A 464 23.21 -16.53 -4.79
CA LEU A 464 22.41 -17.34 -5.70
C LEU A 464 23.17 -18.60 -6.09
N VAL A 465 22.47 -19.74 -6.11
CA VAL A 465 23.03 -21.07 -6.37
C VAL A 465 22.43 -21.62 -7.65
N TYR A 466 23.26 -21.78 -8.67
CA TYR A 466 22.90 -22.30 -9.99
C TYR A 466 23.48 -23.68 -10.23
N GLU A 467 22.93 -24.38 -11.22
CA GLU A 467 23.62 -25.54 -11.79
C GLU A 467 25.01 -25.14 -12.30
N TYR A 468 26.01 -25.99 -12.07
CA TYR A 468 27.33 -25.78 -12.64
C TYR A 468 27.35 -26.18 -14.12
N LEU A 469 27.95 -25.33 -14.96
CA LEU A 469 28.12 -25.57 -16.38
C LEU A 469 29.61 -25.65 -16.72
N ALA A 470 30.03 -26.83 -17.17
CA ALA A 470 31.46 -27.18 -17.32
C ALA A 470 32.18 -26.36 -18.40
N ASN A 471 31.46 -25.93 -19.45
CA ASN A 471 32.04 -25.27 -20.62
C ASN A 471 31.91 -23.73 -20.58
N THR A 472 31.93 -23.12 -19.39
CA THR A 472 31.99 -21.66 -19.18
C THR A 472 31.03 -20.86 -20.11
N SER A 473 31.35 -19.61 -20.41
CA SER A 473 30.56 -18.72 -21.27
C SER A 473 31.01 -18.75 -22.74
N LEU A 474 30.08 -18.45 -23.65
CA LEU A 474 30.31 -18.49 -25.09
C LEU A 474 31.38 -17.50 -25.55
N ASP A 475 31.49 -16.33 -24.91
CA ASP A 475 32.55 -15.35 -25.21
C ASP A 475 33.95 -15.92 -24.95
N ALA A 476 34.13 -16.74 -23.93
CA ALA A 476 35.39 -17.40 -23.62
C ALA A 476 35.83 -18.40 -24.71
N PHE A 477 34.89 -18.92 -25.50
CA PHE A 477 35.20 -19.73 -26.69
C PHE A 477 35.35 -18.88 -27.93
N LEU A 478 34.48 -17.89 -28.15
CA LEU A 478 34.47 -17.10 -29.38
C LEU A 478 35.73 -16.24 -29.53
N PHE A 479 36.21 -15.66 -28.42
CA PHE A 479 37.30 -14.69 -28.43
C PHE A 479 38.67 -15.28 -28.09
N ASP A 480 38.73 -16.55 -27.70
CA ASP A 480 39.98 -17.30 -27.55
C ASP A 480 40.32 -17.99 -28.89
N PRO A 481 41.47 -17.70 -29.53
CA PRO A 481 41.83 -18.26 -30.83
C PRO A 481 41.93 -19.79 -30.88
N GLU A 482 42.29 -20.43 -29.77
CA GLU A 482 42.43 -21.88 -29.69
C GLU A 482 41.07 -22.53 -29.41
N LYS A 483 40.32 -22.03 -28.44
CA LYS A 483 38.98 -22.56 -28.12
C LYS A 483 37.94 -22.31 -29.21
N SER A 484 38.09 -21.23 -29.99
CA SER A 484 37.18 -20.92 -31.11
C SER A 484 37.18 -22.00 -32.18
N ARG A 485 38.27 -22.77 -32.30
CA ARG A 485 38.38 -23.94 -33.19
C ARG A 485 37.53 -25.12 -32.73
N GLU A 486 37.21 -25.20 -31.45
CA GLU A 486 36.34 -26.25 -30.90
C GLU A 486 34.86 -26.03 -31.27
N LEU A 487 34.50 -24.79 -31.62
CA LEU A 487 33.19 -24.39 -32.14
C LEU A 487 33.15 -24.56 -33.67
N ASP A 488 32.98 -25.78 -34.15
CA ASP A 488 32.65 -26.03 -35.54
C ASP A 488 31.27 -25.46 -35.92
N TRP A 489 31.00 -25.37 -37.22
CA TRP A 489 29.74 -24.79 -37.70
C TRP A 489 28.49 -25.48 -37.15
N PRO A 490 28.41 -26.83 -37.10
CA PRO A 490 27.29 -27.52 -36.47
C PRO A 490 27.05 -27.10 -35.01
N LYS A 491 28.09 -27.00 -34.18
CA LYS A 491 27.96 -26.52 -32.79
C LYS A 491 27.49 -25.08 -32.74
N ARG A 492 28.03 -24.19 -33.57
CA ARG A 492 27.58 -22.79 -33.66
C ARG A 492 26.11 -22.68 -34.04
N ALA A 493 25.66 -23.47 -35.02
CA ALA A 493 24.26 -23.52 -35.42
C ALA A 493 23.35 -24.01 -34.29
N ASN A 494 23.78 -25.03 -33.53
CA ASN A 494 23.06 -25.51 -32.34
C ASN A 494 22.98 -24.41 -31.26
N ILE A 495 24.06 -23.67 -31.04
CA ILE A 495 24.12 -22.55 -30.07
C ILE A 495 23.15 -21.43 -30.48
N ILE A 496 23.13 -21.05 -31.76
CA ILE A 496 22.20 -20.04 -32.28
C ILE A 496 20.75 -20.51 -32.09
N SER A 497 20.44 -21.74 -32.52
CA SER A 497 19.09 -22.30 -32.41
C SER A 497 18.63 -22.45 -30.96
N GLY A 498 19.49 -22.95 -30.07
CA GLY A 498 19.18 -23.08 -28.65
C GLY A 498 18.97 -21.72 -27.97
N THR A 499 19.81 -20.73 -28.28
CA THR A 499 19.64 -19.36 -27.75
C THR A 499 18.33 -18.74 -28.24
N ALA A 500 18.01 -18.87 -29.53
CA ALA A 500 16.77 -18.38 -30.11
C ALA A 500 15.53 -19.05 -29.46
N ARG A 501 15.57 -20.36 -29.22
CA ARG A 501 14.52 -21.07 -28.47
C ARG A 501 14.39 -20.58 -27.04
N GLY A 502 15.51 -20.33 -26.35
CA GLY A 502 15.50 -19.74 -25.01
C GLY A 502 14.83 -18.37 -24.99
N LEU A 503 15.14 -17.51 -25.95
CA LEU A 503 14.53 -16.19 -26.08
C LEU A 503 13.05 -16.25 -26.48
N GLN A 504 12.68 -17.14 -27.42
CA GLN A 504 11.29 -17.36 -27.78
C GLN A 504 10.47 -17.81 -26.57
N TYR A 505 11.01 -18.73 -25.78
CA TYR A 505 10.36 -19.15 -24.55
C TYR A 505 10.12 -17.96 -23.60
N LEU A 506 11.12 -17.10 -23.40
CA LEU A 506 10.96 -15.92 -22.57
C LEU A 506 9.92 -14.94 -23.14
N HIS A 507 9.85 -14.76 -24.46
CA HIS A 507 8.99 -13.75 -25.09
C HIS A 507 7.55 -14.21 -25.37
N GLU A 508 7.34 -15.50 -25.62
CA GLU A 508 6.10 -16.03 -26.18
C GLU A 508 5.55 -17.23 -25.39
N ASP A 509 6.40 -18.24 -25.09
CA ASP A 509 5.90 -19.54 -24.60
C ASP A 509 5.81 -19.65 -23.07
N SER A 510 6.54 -18.81 -22.34
CA SER A 510 6.48 -18.80 -20.88
C SER A 510 5.23 -18.10 -20.38
N ARG A 511 4.78 -18.43 -19.17
CA ARG A 511 3.57 -17.87 -18.56
C ARG A 511 3.60 -16.33 -18.47
N LEU A 512 4.80 -15.75 -18.39
CA LEU A 512 5.03 -14.31 -18.27
C LEU A 512 5.93 -13.90 -19.43
N LYS A 513 5.56 -12.86 -20.19
CA LYS A 513 6.46 -12.32 -21.23
C LYS A 513 7.65 -11.65 -20.55
N ILE A 514 8.88 -12.06 -20.84
CA ILE A 514 10.09 -11.60 -20.14
C ILE A 514 11.12 -11.08 -21.13
N VAL A 515 11.54 -9.83 -20.98
CA VAL A 515 12.64 -9.26 -21.76
C VAL A 515 13.92 -9.28 -20.92
N HIS A 516 14.96 -9.95 -21.42
CA HIS A 516 16.23 -10.16 -20.69
C HIS A 516 17.03 -8.86 -20.46
N ARG A 517 17.01 -7.93 -21.43
CA ARG A 517 17.68 -6.62 -21.47
C ARG A 517 19.22 -6.60 -21.45
N ASP A 518 19.89 -7.69 -21.09
CA ASP A 518 21.37 -7.79 -21.18
C ASP A 518 21.80 -9.07 -21.94
N MET A 519 21.30 -9.24 -23.16
CA MET A 519 21.71 -10.35 -24.01
C MET A 519 23.07 -10.08 -24.65
N LYS A 520 24.04 -10.95 -24.36
CA LYS A 520 25.42 -10.89 -24.86
C LYS A 520 26.09 -12.27 -24.77
N ALA A 521 27.21 -12.45 -25.46
CA ALA A 521 27.93 -13.73 -25.48
C ALA A 521 28.39 -14.22 -24.10
N SER A 522 28.74 -13.31 -23.18
CA SER A 522 29.13 -13.69 -21.80
C SER A 522 27.96 -14.23 -20.97
N ASN A 523 26.71 -13.97 -21.38
CA ASN A 523 25.49 -14.40 -20.69
C ASN A 523 24.86 -15.65 -21.35
N ILE A 524 25.61 -16.30 -22.25
CA ILE A 524 25.26 -17.60 -22.83
C ILE A 524 26.29 -18.60 -22.31
N LEU A 525 25.90 -19.41 -21.34
CA LEU A 525 26.73 -20.47 -20.79
C LEU A 525 26.57 -21.77 -21.59
N LEU A 526 27.58 -22.63 -21.55
CA LEU A 526 27.59 -23.88 -22.28
C LEU A 526 27.65 -25.07 -21.31
N ASP A 527 26.71 -26.00 -21.46
CA ASP A 527 26.76 -27.28 -20.73
C ASP A 527 27.86 -28.21 -21.27
N ASP A 528 28.02 -29.37 -20.66
CA ASP A 528 29.02 -30.38 -21.00
C ASP A 528 28.87 -30.94 -22.43
N GLN A 529 27.69 -30.82 -23.06
CA GLN A 529 27.48 -31.16 -24.47
C GLN A 529 27.50 -29.95 -25.42
N MET A 530 27.98 -28.78 -24.96
CA MET A 530 28.04 -27.52 -25.73
C MET A 530 26.66 -26.99 -26.14
N ASN A 531 25.60 -27.30 -25.39
CA ASN A 531 24.30 -26.65 -25.58
C ASN A 531 24.26 -25.30 -24.85
N PRO A 532 23.58 -24.30 -25.44
CA PRO A 532 23.49 -22.97 -24.85
C PRO A 532 22.44 -22.91 -23.74
N LYS A 533 22.78 -22.23 -22.67
CA LYS A 533 21.88 -21.81 -21.60
C LYS A 533 22.03 -20.32 -21.31
N ILE A 534 20.93 -19.58 -21.43
CA ILE A 534 20.89 -18.14 -21.14
C ILE A 534 20.96 -17.95 -19.61
N SER A 535 21.83 -17.04 -19.17
CA SER A 535 22.10 -16.72 -17.77
C SER A 535 21.99 -15.21 -17.49
N ASP A 536 22.09 -14.84 -16.22
CA ASP A 536 22.21 -13.45 -15.75
C ASP A 536 20.95 -12.59 -15.98
N PHE A 537 19.91 -12.92 -15.20
CA PHE A 537 18.58 -12.30 -15.27
C PHE A 537 18.45 -11.08 -14.34
N GLY A 538 19.54 -10.60 -13.73
CA GLY A 538 19.53 -9.44 -12.81
C GLY A 538 18.89 -8.19 -13.41
N THR A 539 19.00 -8.05 -14.73
CA THR A 539 18.38 -6.97 -15.49
C THR A 539 17.09 -7.38 -16.20
N ALA A 540 16.58 -8.60 -16.07
CA ALA A 540 15.37 -9.01 -16.77
C ALA A 540 14.14 -8.22 -16.32
N ARG A 541 13.12 -8.13 -17.19
CA ARG A 541 11.82 -7.49 -16.90
C ARG A 541 10.67 -8.35 -17.37
N ILE A 542 9.60 -8.38 -16.59
CA ILE A 542 8.33 -9.00 -16.94
C ILE A 542 7.43 -7.94 -17.60
N PHE A 543 6.86 -8.29 -18.74
CA PHE A 543 5.87 -7.51 -19.50
C PHE A 543 4.48 -8.13 -19.28
N GLY A 544 3.48 -7.31 -19.02
CA GLY A 544 2.11 -7.76 -18.78
C GLY A 544 1.26 -7.80 -20.06
N GLY A 545 0.44 -8.83 -20.23
CA GLY A 545 -0.63 -8.89 -21.25
C GLY A 545 -0.21 -8.47 -22.67
N ASN A 546 -0.90 -7.45 -23.23
CA ASN A 546 -0.71 -6.94 -24.59
C ASN A 546 0.37 -5.82 -24.68
N GLN A 547 1.21 -5.65 -23.66
CA GLN A 547 2.21 -4.60 -23.64
C GLN A 547 3.29 -4.84 -24.72
N LEU A 548 3.41 -3.87 -25.64
CA LEU A 548 4.37 -3.90 -26.74
C LEU A 548 5.69 -3.20 -26.38
N GLU A 549 5.63 -2.14 -25.57
CA GLU A 549 6.78 -1.30 -25.18
C GLU A 549 6.66 -0.87 -23.70
N ASP A 550 7.79 -0.59 -23.05
CA ASP A 550 7.88 -0.13 -21.65
C ASP A 550 8.96 0.94 -21.50
N ASN A 551 8.64 2.05 -20.81
CA ASN A 551 9.57 3.16 -20.62
C ASN A 551 10.39 2.94 -19.34
N THR A 552 11.72 3.00 -19.47
CA THR A 552 12.63 2.76 -18.35
C THR A 552 13.34 4.05 -17.95
N ASN A 553 13.45 4.33 -16.65
CA ASN A 553 14.13 5.53 -16.11
C ASN A 553 15.67 5.48 -16.26
N LYS A 554 16.22 4.33 -16.68
CA LYS A 554 17.65 4.08 -16.83
C LYS A 554 17.86 3.12 -18.00
N VAL A 555 18.75 3.48 -18.91
CA VAL A 555 19.23 2.58 -19.96
C VAL A 555 20.08 1.50 -19.29
N VAL A 556 19.69 0.23 -19.48
CA VAL A 556 20.33 -0.95 -18.89
C VAL A 556 20.68 -1.94 -19.99
N GLY A 557 21.89 -2.49 -19.92
CA GLY A 557 22.46 -3.43 -20.88
C GLY A 557 23.90 -3.05 -21.24
N THR A 558 24.48 -3.74 -22.20
CA THR A 558 25.88 -3.57 -22.59
C THR A 558 26.01 -2.67 -23.83
N PHE A 559 26.91 -1.67 -23.78
CA PHE A 559 27.00 -0.54 -24.74
C PHE A 559 26.96 -0.92 -26.24
N ASN A 560 27.56 -2.05 -26.63
CA ASN A 560 27.58 -2.51 -28.03
C ASN A 560 26.43 -3.46 -28.41
N TYR A 561 25.52 -3.74 -27.48
CA TYR A 561 24.37 -4.63 -27.64
C TYR A 561 23.05 -3.87 -27.48
N PHE A 562 23.08 -2.56 -27.30
CA PHE A 562 21.89 -1.72 -27.31
C PHE A 562 21.26 -1.70 -28.70
N SER A 563 19.93 -1.79 -28.72
CA SER A 563 19.08 -1.65 -29.91
C SER A 563 18.75 -0.19 -30.20
#